data_AF-A0A0Q0J7D8-F1
#
_entry.id   AF-A0A0Q0J7D8-F1
#
_cell.length_a   1.000
_cell.length_b   1.000
_cell.length_c   1.000
_cell.angle_alpha   90.00
_cell.angle_beta   90.00
_cell.angle_gamma   90.00
#
_symmetry.space_group_name_H-M   'P 1'
#
loop_
_entity.id
_entity.type
_entity.pdbx_description
1 polymer ?
#
loop_
_entity_poly.entity_id
_entity_poly.type
_entity_poly.pdbx_seq_one_letter_code
_entity_poly.pdbx_strand_id
1 'polypeptide(L)'
;MLKWSDLIPAGASYKDSGINSLDEIGTVGASTLQLRVFIAKASGGRDTRDFPERYPIHLSEDLSTLMHRYKRLYCRGVELLFRDQKIAVGLSDLLAVIDNMPIFPDCGVFSLQYSLEMFRLAFTQRSMAFHNSESSIAQSFRYVKVESDRVSDCVVSSNRVRHTVLTRGAQDGLPAVQLARLTGVTVPAARHYIDLDYTSRRMIDSSYIGNAFLKEAFSSAITEISSEDDPIVDSHFNPVGSPRNSSNCTTCTTNMGRPLGCYGCPNFRPLLEADHRNVLAAAKDKLIINQRSLVNPLHTRSIEKLERQIAWVQLTIDACDETLLRERAINA
;
A
#
# COMPACT_ATOMS: atom_id res chain seq x y z
N MET A 1 8.56 -8.09 -20.38
CA MET A 1 7.41 -8.76 -21.04
C MET A 1 7.26 -10.15 -20.45
N LEU A 2 6.18 -10.45 -19.74
CA LEU A 2 6.07 -11.66 -18.90
C LEU A 2 5.21 -12.77 -19.54
N LYS A 3 5.75 -13.98 -19.60
CA LYS A 3 5.11 -15.18 -20.14
C LYS A 3 4.95 -16.24 -19.08
N TRP A 4 4.08 -17.23 -19.30
CA TRP A 4 3.85 -18.29 -18.31
C TRP A 4 5.11 -19.10 -17.98
N SER A 5 6.05 -19.24 -18.92
CA SER A 5 7.38 -19.83 -18.70
C SER A 5 8.28 -19.03 -17.75
N ASP A 6 7.96 -17.76 -17.46
CA ASP A 6 8.71 -16.96 -16.50
C ASP A 6 8.24 -17.18 -15.06
N LEU A 7 7.09 -17.84 -14.86
CA LEU A 7 6.49 -18.11 -13.57
C LEU A 7 6.58 -19.61 -13.27
N ILE A 8 7.53 -19.98 -12.41
CA ILE A 8 7.82 -21.39 -12.09
C ILE A 8 7.71 -21.61 -10.57
N PRO A 9 7.60 -22.86 -10.10
CA PRO A 9 7.68 -23.17 -8.68
C PRO A 9 8.99 -22.67 -8.05
N ALA A 10 8.93 -22.19 -6.81
CA ALA A 10 10.12 -21.98 -6.00
C ALA A 10 10.86 -23.31 -5.83
N GLY A 11 12.19 -23.29 -5.95
CA GLY A 11 13.05 -24.47 -6.00
C GLY A 11 13.20 -25.10 -7.39
N ALA A 12 12.41 -24.70 -8.39
CA ALA A 12 12.67 -25.04 -9.79
C ALA A 12 13.71 -24.09 -10.41
N SER A 13 14.33 -24.53 -11.51
CA SER A 13 15.34 -23.73 -12.22
C SER A 13 14.84 -23.26 -13.58
N TYR A 14 15.16 -22.00 -13.92
CA TYR A 14 14.95 -21.43 -15.25
C TYR A 14 15.89 -22.00 -16.30
N LYS A 15 17.00 -22.63 -15.88
CA LYS A 15 18.09 -23.11 -16.75
C LYS A 15 18.62 -22.01 -17.69
N ASP A 16 18.67 -20.80 -17.17
CA ASP A 16 19.07 -19.60 -17.91
C ASP A 16 20.50 -19.21 -17.49
N SER A 17 21.40 -19.02 -18.45
CA SER A 17 22.78 -18.63 -18.16
C SER A 17 22.89 -17.24 -17.50
N GLY A 18 21.87 -16.40 -17.62
CA GLY A 18 21.82 -15.08 -16.98
C GLY A 18 21.41 -15.12 -15.50
N ILE A 19 20.98 -16.28 -14.98
CA ILE A 19 20.55 -16.46 -13.59
C ILE A 19 21.38 -17.59 -12.98
N ASN A 20 22.19 -17.28 -11.96
CA ASN A 20 22.91 -18.34 -11.26
C ASN A 20 21.92 -19.16 -10.44
N SER A 21 22.13 -20.47 -10.36
CA SER A 21 21.28 -21.37 -9.55
C SER A 21 21.22 -20.98 -8.07
N LEU A 22 22.29 -20.34 -7.54
CA LEU A 22 22.33 -19.81 -6.17
C LEU A 22 21.46 -18.57 -5.97
N ASP A 23 21.13 -17.86 -7.05
CA ASP A 23 20.28 -16.67 -7.02
C ASP A 23 18.78 -17.03 -7.14
N GLU A 24 18.46 -18.27 -7.53
CA GLU A 24 17.09 -18.79 -7.61
C GLU A 24 16.49 -19.01 -6.21
N ILE A 25 15.16 -18.86 -6.11
CA ILE A 25 14.49 -18.93 -4.81
C ILE A 25 14.38 -20.38 -4.37
N GLY A 26 14.99 -20.71 -3.23
CA GLY A 26 14.87 -22.03 -2.59
C GLY A 26 13.44 -22.35 -2.11
N THR A 27 13.19 -23.61 -1.83
CA THR A 27 11.94 -24.09 -1.23
C THR A 27 12.03 -24.11 0.29
N VAL A 28 11.04 -23.54 0.98
CA VAL A 28 10.91 -23.57 2.45
C VAL A 28 9.73 -24.48 2.87
N GLY A 29 9.32 -25.41 2.01
CA GLY A 29 8.22 -26.36 2.25
C GLY A 29 6.82 -25.87 1.86
N ALA A 30 6.62 -24.56 1.64
CA ALA A 30 5.38 -24.01 1.07
C ALA A 30 5.43 -24.02 -0.48
N SER A 31 4.28 -24.29 -1.12
CA SER A 31 4.15 -24.29 -2.59
C SER A 31 4.08 -22.86 -3.16
N THR A 32 5.18 -22.12 -3.08
CA THR A 32 5.28 -20.76 -3.63
C THR A 32 5.82 -20.76 -5.06
N LEU A 33 5.58 -19.67 -5.78
CA LEU A 33 6.11 -19.42 -7.12
C LEU A 33 7.25 -18.40 -7.09
N GLN A 34 8.08 -18.43 -8.12
CA GLN A 34 9.06 -17.40 -8.42
C GLN A 34 8.84 -16.89 -9.85
N LEU A 35 9.07 -15.59 -10.04
CA LEU A 35 8.87 -14.88 -11.30
C LEU A 35 10.19 -14.30 -11.81
N ARG A 36 10.57 -14.65 -13.03
CA ARG A 36 11.67 -14.03 -13.75
C ARG A 36 11.18 -12.76 -14.44
N VAL A 37 11.95 -11.70 -14.30
CA VAL A 37 11.71 -10.41 -14.96
C VAL A 37 12.94 -10.06 -15.82
N PHE A 38 12.80 -9.07 -16.70
CA PHE A 38 13.84 -8.69 -17.66
C PHE A 38 14.13 -7.20 -17.60
N ILE A 39 15.39 -6.82 -17.77
CA ILE A 39 15.86 -5.44 -17.69
C ILE A 39 15.34 -4.66 -18.91
N ALA A 40 14.42 -3.72 -18.66
CA ALA A 40 13.75 -2.97 -19.73
C ALA A 40 14.64 -2.02 -20.54
N LYS A 41 15.77 -1.55 -19.97
CA LYS A 41 16.68 -0.55 -20.59
C LYS A 41 18.13 -1.04 -20.67
N ALA A 42 18.34 -2.33 -20.91
CA ALA A 42 19.68 -2.86 -21.11
C ALA A 42 20.20 -2.51 -22.52
N SER A 43 21.44 -2.01 -22.60
CA SER A 43 22.12 -1.74 -23.86
C SER A 43 22.68 -3.02 -24.49
N GLY A 44 22.56 -3.17 -25.81
CA GLY A 44 23.17 -4.28 -26.56
C GLY A 44 22.26 -5.50 -26.81
N GLY A 45 21.01 -5.43 -26.36
CA GLY A 45 20.00 -6.46 -26.64
C GLY A 45 19.29 -6.22 -27.96
N ARG A 46 18.88 -7.30 -28.62
CA ARG A 46 18.02 -7.29 -29.80
C ARG A 46 16.55 -7.52 -29.42
N ASP A 47 16.29 -8.12 -28.26
CA ASP A 47 14.96 -8.47 -27.75
C ASP A 47 14.75 -7.93 -26.33
N THR A 48 13.48 -7.63 -26.01
CA THR A 48 12.99 -7.26 -24.67
C THR A 48 13.23 -8.34 -23.60
N ARG A 49 13.62 -9.54 -24.01
CA ARG A 49 13.86 -10.71 -23.13
C ARG A 49 15.31 -11.18 -23.12
N ASP A 50 16.25 -10.39 -23.66
CA ASP A 50 17.66 -10.80 -23.74
C ASP A 50 18.41 -10.72 -22.40
N PHE A 51 17.95 -9.85 -21.50
CA PHE A 51 18.62 -9.62 -20.22
C PHE A 51 17.67 -9.93 -19.07
N PRO A 52 17.60 -11.20 -18.63
CA PRO A 52 16.88 -11.52 -17.40
C PRO A 52 17.52 -10.77 -16.23
N GLU A 53 16.70 -10.31 -15.30
CA GLU A 53 17.22 -9.86 -14.02
C GLU A 53 17.84 -11.04 -13.28
N ARG A 54 18.99 -10.79 -12.68
CA ARG A 54 19.78 -11.81 -11.98
C ARG A 54 18.98 -12.53 -10.88
N TYR A 55 18.09 -11.80 -10.19
CA TYR A 55 17.34 -12.33 -9.07
C TYR A 55 15.86 -12.45 -9.42
N PRO A 56 15.29 -13.67 -9.43
CA PRO A 56 13.85 -13.85 -9.53
C PRO A 56 13.11 -13.20 -8.35
N ILE A 57 11.85 -12.84 -8.60
CA ILE A 57 10.93 -12.29 -7.60
C ILE A 57 10.19 -13.46 -6.95
N HIS A 58 10.30 -13.59 -5.63
CA HIS A 58 9.50 -14.54 -4.86
C HIS A 58 8.05 -14.02 -4.75
N LEU A 59 7.08 -14.92 -4.96
CA LEU A 59 5.67 -14.63 -4.74
C LEU A 59 5.25 -15.24 -3.40
N SER A 60 4.50 -14.47 -2.61
CA SER A 60 3.87 -14.96 -1.38
C SER A 60 2.96 -16.16 -1.68
N GLU A 61 2.63 -16.95 -0.66
CA GLU A 61 1.75 -18.11 -0.79
C GLU A 61 0.37 -17.73 -1.34
N ASP A 62 -0.22 -16.64 -0.83
CA ASP A 62 -1.51 -16.14 -1.30
C ASP A 62 -1.47 -15.74 -2.78
N LEU A 63 -0.43 -14.99 -3.18
CA LEU A 63 -0.27 -14.57 -4.57
C LEU A 63 0.04 -15.77 -5.48
N SER A 64 0.84 -16.72 -5.01
CA SER A 64 1.14 -17.97 -5.71
C SER A 64 -0.14 -18.79 -5.95
N THR A 65 -1.00 -18.90 -4.93
CA THR A 65 -2.30 -19.56 -5.02
C THR A 65 -3.23 -18.87 -6.00
N LEU A 66 -3.29 -17.53 -5.95
CA LEU A 66 -4.06 -16.72 -6.90
C LEU A 66 -3.58 -16.94 -8.34
N MET A 67 -2.27 -16.86 -8.57
CA MET A 67 -1.67 -17.08 -9.88
C MET A 67 -1.90 -18.50 -10.41
N HIS A 68 -1.87 -19.50 -9.54
CA HIS A 68 -2.18 -20.88 -9.91
C HIS A 68 -3.65 -21.02 -10.34
N ARG A 69 -4.60 -20.47 -9.58
CA ARG A 69 -6.03 -20.44 -9.95
C ARG A 69 -6.25 -19.69 -11.27
N TYR A 70 -5.54 -18.58 -11.45
CA TYR A 70 -5.59 -17.80 -12.69
C TYR A 70 -5.04 -18.59 -13.88
N LYS A 71 -3.88 -19.28 -13.76
CA LYS A 71 -3.34 -20.15 -14.83
C LYS A 71 -4.33 -21.25 -15.20
N ARG A 72 -5.03 -21.86 -14.22
CA ARG A 72 -6.07 -22.87 -14.50
C ARG A 72 -7.22 -22.31 -15.31
N LEU A 73 -7.75 -21.15 -14.94
CA LEU A 73 -8.80 -20.46 -15.69
C LEU A 73 -8.32 -20.11 -17.11
N TYR A 74 -7.09 -19.62 -17.22
CA TYR A 74 -6.43 -19.30 -18.48
C TYR A 74 -6.35 -20.51 -19.41
N CYS A 75 -5.76 -21.63 -18.93
CA CYS A 75 -5.65 -22.86 -19.70
C CYS A 75 -7.02 -23.31 -20.19
N ARG A 76 -8.04 -23.24 -19.32
CA ARG A 76 -9.41 -23.59 -19.70
C ARG A 76 -9.96 -22.69 -20.82
N GLY A 77 -9.66 -21.39 -20.79
CA GLY A 77 -10.03 -20.46 -21.87
C GLY A 77 -9.41 -20.86 -23.20
N VAL A 78 -8.11 -21.19 -23.22
CA VAL A 78 -7.41 -21.63 -24.45
C VAL A 78 -7.92 -22.98 -24.93
N GLU A 79 -8.21 -23.92 -24.03
CA GLU A 79 -8.85 -25.20 -24.39
C GLU A 79 -10.20 -24.99 -25.10
N LEU A 80 -11.02 -24.07 -24.58
CA LEU A 80 -12.32 -23.76 -25.16
C LEU A 80 -12.17 -23.09 -26.52
N LEU A 81 -11.21 -22.18 -26.68
CA LEU A 81 -10.87 -21.56 -27.97
C LEU A 81 -10.50 -22.62 -29.01
N PHE A 82 -9.62 -23.56 -28.67
CA PHE A 82 -9.20 -24.60 -29.61
C PHE A 82 -10.35 -25.55 -29.96
N ARG A 83 -11.21 -25.87 -28.99
CA ARG A 83 -12.39 -26.68 -29.22
C ARG A 83 -13.38 -25.99 -30.17
N ASP A 84 -13.66 -24.72 -29.95
CA ASP A 84 -14.53 -23.90 -30.80
C ASP A 84 -14.02 -23.89 -32.26
N GLN A 85 -12.70 -23.76 -32.41
CA GLN A 85 -12.02 -23.76 -33.71
C GLN A 85 -11.71 -25.16 -34.26
N LYS A 86 -12.18 -26.22 -33.60
CA LYS A 86 -11.98 -27.63 -33.99
C LYS A 86 -10.49 -28.01 -34.14
N ILE A 87 -9.62 -27.38 -33.36
CA ILE A 87 -8.19 -27.68 -33.29
C ILE A 87 -7.99 -28.83 -32.30
N ALA A 88 -7.54 -29.98 -32.79
CA ALA A 88 -7.13 -31.10 -31.94
C ALA A 88 -5.73 -30.82 -31.36
N VAL A 89 -5.62 -30.74 -30.03
CA VAL A 89 -4.35 -30.59 -29.32
C VAL A 89 -4.31 -31.50 -28.10
N GLY A 90 -3.18 -32.17 -27.89
CA GLY A 90 -2.95 -32.91 -26.65
C GLY A 90 -2.66 -31.96 -25.49
N LEU A 91 -2.88 -32.43 -24.25
CA LEU A 91 -2.61 -31.61 -23.05
C LEU A 91 -1.15 -31.14 -22.98
N SER A 92 -0.19 -31.99 -23.33
CA SER A 92 1.24 -31.64 -23.33
C SER A 92 1.55 -30.51 -24.33
N ASP A 93 0.98 -30.59 -25.53
CA ASP A 93 1.18 -29.58 -26.58
C ASP A 93 0.52 -28.25 -26.21
N LEU A 94 -0.67 -28.31 -25.60
CA LEU A 94 -1.37 -27.13 -25.11
C LEU A 94 -0.53 -26.41 -24.04
N LEU A 95 -0.01 -27.15 -23.06
CA LEU A 95 0.82 -26.57 -22.00
C LEU A 95 2.10 -25.94 -22.55
N ALA A 96 2.78 -26.62 -23.50
CA ALA A 96 3.98 -26.10 -24.15
C ALA A 96 3.72 -24.80 -24.92
N VAL A 97 2.55 -24.68 -25.54
CA VAL A 97 2.10 -23.47 -26.22
C VAL A 97 1.81 -22.35 -25.21
N ILE A 98 1.05 -22.65 -24.15
CA ILE A 98 0.67 -21.68 -23.11
C ILE A 98 1.90 -21.09 -22.43
N ASP A 99 2.97 -21.87 -22.25
CA ASP A 99 4.21 -21.40 -21.63
C ASP A 99 4.84 -20.19 -22.35
N ASN A 100 4.59 -20.02 -23.65
CA ASN A 100 5.05 -18.87 -24.42
C ASN A 100 4.01 -17.75 -24.56
N MET A 101 2.80 -17.94 -24.05
CA MET A 101 1.78 -16.90 -24.05
C MET A 101 2.00 -15.89 -22.91
N PRO A 102 1.55 -14.63 -23.08
CA PRO A 102 1.56 -13.64 -22.01
C PRO A 102 0.80 -14.13 -20.78
N ILE A 103 1.34 -13.86 -19.57
CA ILE A 103 0.61 -14.13 -18.32
C ILE A 103 -0.71 -13.33 -18.31
N PHE A 104 -0.65 -12.07 -18.74
CA PHE A 104 -1.80 -11.17 -18.85
C PHE A 104 -1.98 -10.75 -20.31
N PRO A 105 -2.70 -11.54 -21.12
CA PRO A 105 -2.88 -11.31 -22.54
C PRO A 105 -3.97 -10.27 -22.77
N ASP A 106 -3.89 -9.61 -23.91
CA ASP A 106 -5.00 -8.88 -24.48
C ASP A 106 -6.14 -9.85 -24.80
N CYS A 107 -7.37 -9.51 -24.38
CA CYS A 107 -8.53 -10.38 -24.54
C CYS A 107 -8.89 -10.65 -26.01
N GLY A 108 -8.40 -9.84 -26.95
CA GLY A 108 -8.54 -10.07 -28.39
C GLY A 108 -8.00 -11.41 -28.85
N VAL A 109 -7.09 -12.04 -28.08
CA VAL A 109 -6.60 -13.40 -28.36
C VAL A 109 -7.73 -14.45 -28.42
N PHE A 110 -8.84 -14.23 -27.71
CA PHE A 110 -9.97 -15.17 -27.70
C PHE A 110 -11.02 -14.87 -28.77
N SER A 111 -10.84 -13.81 -29.56
CA SER A 111 -11.80 -13.38 -30.58
C SER A 111 -11.35 -13.66 -32.02
N LEU A 112 -10.12 -14.14 -32.19
CA LEU A 112 -9.52 -14.37 -33.50
C LEU A 112 -9.55 -15.85 -33.88
N GLN A 113 -9.51 -16.12 -35.18
CA GLN A 113 -9.42 -17.48 -35.74
C GLN A 113 -7.95 -17.88 -35.92
N TYR A 114 -7.60 -19.08 -35.48
CA TYR A 114 -6.23 -19.60 -35.56
C TYR A 114 -6.21 -21.00 -36.20
N SER A 115 -5.09 -21.33 -36.82
CA SER A 115 -4.65 -22.73 -36.94
C SER A 115 -3.65 -23.04 -35.83
N LEU A 116 -3.42 -24.32 -35.53
CA LEU A 116 -2.40 -24.72 -34.55
C LEU A 116 -1.00 -24.19 -34.92
N GLU A 117 -0.67 -24.15 -36.21
CA GLU A 117 0.59 -23.62 -36.73
C GLU A 117 0.70 -22.11 -36.52
N MET A 118 -0.35 -21.35 -36.86
CA MET A 118 -0.39 -19.91 -36.60
C MET A 118 -0.22 -19.62 -35.12
N PHE A 119 -0.86 -20.40 -34.25
CA PHE A 119 -0.75 -20.24 -32.81
C PHE A 119 0.70 -20.48 -32.33
N ARG A 120 1.35 -21.54 -32.80
CA ARG A 120 2.77 -21.83 -32.48
C ARG A 120 3.73 -20.75 -32.98
N LEU A 121 3.47 -20.20 -34.17
CA LEU A 121 4.27 -19.10 -34.73
C LEU A 121 4.03 -17.78 -33.98
N ALA A 122 2.80 -17.53 -33.53
CA ALA A 122 2.44 -16.33 -32.79
C ALA A 122 2.99 -16.33 -31.36
N PHE A 123 3.07 -17.48 -30.70
CA PHE A 123 3.52 -17.59 -29.30
C PHE A 123 4.86 -18.33 -29.20
N THR A 124 5.93 -17.58 -29.45
CA THR A 124 7.31 -18.05 -29.26
C THR A 124 7.94 -17.38 -28.03
N GLN A 125 9.11 -17.83 -27.59
CA GLN A 125 9.84 -17.21 -26.47
C GLN A 125 10.11 -15.71 -26.68
N ARG A 126 10.23 -15.26 -27.94
CA ARG A 126 10.54 -13.87 -28.32
C ARG A 126 9.34 -13.04 -28.77
N SER A 127 8.20 -13.68 -29.04
CA SER A 127 7.02 -12.97 -29.53
C SER A 127 6.47 -11.95 -28.54
N MET A 128 5.95 -10.85 -29.08
CA MET A 128 5.25 -9.78 -28.37
C MET A 128 3.72 -9.85 -28.55
N ALA A 129 3.23 -10.88 -29.26
CA ALA A 129 1.82 -11.02 -29.60
C ALA A 129 0.92 -11.01 -28.36
N PHE A 130 -0.16 -10.24 -28.43
CA PHE A 130 -1.20 -10.12 -27.39
C PHE A 130 -0.68 -9.72 -26.00
N HIS A 131 0.52 -9.14 -25.88
CA HIS A 131 0.87 -8.49 -24.63
C HIS A 131 0.12 -7.16 -24.50
N ASN A 132 -0.42 -6.90 -23.31
CA ASN A 132 -1.00 -5.60 -22.99
C ASN A 132 0.06 -4.49 -23.07
N SER A 133 -0.35 -3.33 -23.60
CA SER A 133 0.50 -2.13 -23.61
C SER A 133 0.71 -1.58 -22.20
N GLU A 134 1.79 -0.83 -22.00
CA GLU A 134 2.04 -0.10 -20.75
C GLU A 134 0.87 0.84 -20.40
N SER A 135 0.29 1.51 -21.41
CA SER A 135 -0.85 2.40 -21.23
C SER A 135 -2.11 1.66 -20.74
N SER A 136 -2.39 0.47 -21.27
CA SER A 136 -3.53 -0.36 -20.85
C SER A 136 -3.37 -0.80 -19.38
N ILE A 137 -2.16 -1.21 -19.00
CA ILE A 137 -1.84 -1.59 -17.62
C ILE A 137 -1.98 -0.37 -16.69
N ALA A 138 -1.40 0.78 -17.06
CA ALA A 138 -1.47 2.00 -16.27
C ALA A 138 -2.91 2.49 -16.08
N GLN A 139 -3.76 2.36 -17.09
CA GLN A 139 -5.18 2.69 -16.99
C GLN A 139 -5.92 1.71 -16.08
N SER A 140 -5.55 0.42 -16.10
CA SER A 140 -6.18 -0.60 -15.27
C SER A 140 -6.01 -0.32 -13.76
N PHE A 141 -4.87 0.27 -13.35
CA PHE A 141 -4.65 0.70 -11.97
C PHE A 141 -5.68 1.72 -11.48
N ARG A 142 -6.29 2.52 -12.37
CA ARG A 142 -7.30 3.52 -11.98
C ARG A 142 -8.63 2.90 -11.53
N TYR A 143 -8.89 1.65 -11.90
CA TYR A 143 -10.08 0.93 -11.45
C TYR A 143 -9.94 0.37 -10.03
N VAL A 144 -8.73 0.39 -9.46
CA VAL A 144 -8.51 0.00 -8.06
C VAL A 144 -9.03 1.13 -7.17
N LYS A 145 -10.20 0.90 -6.57
CA LYS A 145 -10.78 1.82 -5.59
C LYS A 145 -9.94 1.78 -4.31
N VAL A 146 -9.44 2.94 -3.91
CA VAL A 146 -8.70 3.11 -2.65
C VAL A 146 -9.25 4.30 -1.91
N GLU A 147 -9.54 4.09 -0.63
CA GLU A 147 -9.94 5.15 0.28
C GLU A 147 -8.71 5.82 0.89
N SER A 148 -8.75 7.14 1.00
CA SER A 148 -7.68 7.93 1.61
C SER A 148 -8.28 8.93 2.58
N ASP A 149 -7.78 8.90 3.82
CA ASP A 149 -8.16 9.87 4.85
C ASP A 149 -7.69 11.30 4.54
N ARG A 150 -6.77 11.48 3.59
CA ARG A 150 -6.14 12.79 3.29
C ARG A 150 -6.71 13.46 2.04
N VAL A 151 -7.29 12.68 1.13
CA VAL A 151 -7.71 13.15 -0.21
C VAL A 151 -8.89 12.30 -0.64
N SER A 152 -10.01 12.93 -1.01
CA SER A 152 -11.23 12.25 -1.48
C SER A 152 -11.00 11.45 -2.76
N ASP A 153 -10.22 12.00 -3.70
CA ASP A 153 -9.94 11.40 -5.00
C ASP A 153 -8.55 10.75 -5.05
N CYS A 154 -8.35 9.72 -4.24
CA CYS A 154 -7.07 9.01 -4.23
C CYS A 154 -6.93 8.10 -5.46
N VAL A 155 -6.10 8.54 -6.40
CA VAL A 155 -5.75 7.73 -7.59
C VAL A 155 -4.54 6.86 -7.30
N VAL A 156 -4.69 5.55 -7.52
CA VAL A 156 -3.57 4.60 -7.48
C VAL A 156 -2.81 4.66 -8.80
N SER A 157 -1.49 4.73 -8.71
CA SER A 157 -0.59 4.58 -9.85
C SER A 157 0.58 3.69 -9.47
N SER A 158 1.23 3.09 -10.47
CA SER A 158 2.46 2.31 -10.27
C SER A 158 3.52 3.11 -9.52
N ASN A 159 3.69 4.40 -9.85
CA ASN A 159 4.60 5.29 -9.13
C ASN A 159 4.18 5.43 -7.66
N ARG A 160 2.90 5.66 -7.36
CA ARG A 160 2.44 5.81 -5.97
C ARG A 160 2.67 4.53 -5.15
N VAL A 161 2.40 3.36 -5.73
CA VAL A 161 2.72 2.06 -5.10
C VAL A 161 4.22 1.96 -4.82
N ARG A 162 5.04 2.30 -5.81
CA ARG A 162 6.50 2.29 -5.69
C ARG A 162 7.02 3.23 -4.60
N HIS A 163 6.60 4.49 -4.60
CA HIS A 163 6.92 5.47 -3.56
C HIS A 163 6.51 4.97 -2.17
N THR A 164 5.34 4.33 -2.08
CA THR A 164 4.85 3.75 -0.83
C THR A 164 5.76 2.63 -0.36
N VAL A 165 6.12 1.67 -1.21
CA VAL A 165 7.03 0.56 -0.84
C VAL A 165 8.41 1.08 -0.45
N LEU A 166 8.98 2.04 -1.21
CA LEU A 166 10.28 2.65 -0.89
C LEU A 166 10.26 3.34 0.47
N THR A 167 9.26 4.18 0.72
CA THR A 167 9.12 4.92 1.98
C THR A 167 8.91 3.95 3.14
N ARG A 168 8.03 2.96 2.98
CA ARG A 168 7.68 2.00 4.02
C ARG A 168 8.85 1.08 4.36
N GLY A 169 9.53 0.54 3.37
CA GLY A 169 10.70 -0.30 3.61
C GLY A 169 11.86 0.50 4.23
N ALA A 170 12.03 1.78 3.86
CA ALA A 170 13.01 2.65 4.52
C ALA A 170 12.65 2.88 6.00
N GLN A 171 11.36 3.06 6.33
CA GLN A 171 10.88 3.14 7.72
C GLN A 171 11.16 1.85 8.49
N ASP A 172 11.03 0.70 7.83
CA ASP A 172 11.31 -0.62 8.41
C ASP A 172 12.83 -0.93 8.46
N GLY A 173 13.69 0.04 8.10
CA GLY A 173 15.14 -0.07 8.19
C GLY A 173 15.80 -0.85 7.04
N LEU A 174 15.08 -1.10 5.93
CA LEU A 174 15.64 -1.82 4.80
C LEU A 174 16.72 -0.98 4.08
N PRO A 175 17.87 -1.57 3.74
CA PRO A 175 18.95 -0.86 3.05
C PRO A 175 18.56 -0.53 1.60
N ALA A 176 19.19 0.51 1.03
CA ALA A 176 18.88 1.02 -0.32
C ALA A 176 18.96 -0.05 -1.40
N VAL A 177 19.89 -1.01 -1.26
CA VAL A 177 20.04 -2.13 -2.19
C VAL A 177 18.81 -3.03 -2.20
N GLN A 178 18.25 -3.32 -1.02
CA GLN A 178 17.06 -4.15 -0.90
C GLN A 178 15.81 -3.40 -1.40
N LEU A 179 15.69 -2.11 -1.09
CA LEU A 179 14.61 -1.25 -1.59
C LEU A 179 14.63 -1.12 -3.11
N ALA A 180 15.81 -0.88 -3.69
CA ALA A 180 16.02 -0.84 -5.13
C ALA A 180 15.59 -2.14 -5.80
N ARG A 181 16.01 -3.28 -5.23
CA ARG A 181 15.63 -4.62 -5.70
C ARG A 181 14.11 -4.85 -5.64
N LEU A 182 13.45 -4.52 -4.52
CA LEU A 182 12.01 -4.72 -4.36
C LEU A 182 11.15 -3.91 -5.35
N THR A 183 11.67 -2.77 -5.82
CA THR A 183 10.88 -1.78 -6.56
C THR A 183 11.34 -1.56 -8.00
N GLY A 184 12.41 -2.24 -8.41
CA GLY A 184 12.99 -2.15 -9.75
C GLY A 184 13.62 -0.78 -10.06
N VAL A 185 14.02 -0.01 -9.04
CA VAL A 185 14.74 1.26 -9.23
C VAL A 185 16.23 1.10 -9.03
N THR A 186 17.00 2.12 -9.40
CA THR A 186 18.44 2.13 -9.13
C THR A 186 18.72 2.38 -7.65
N VAL A 187 19.82 1.85 -7.14
CA VAL A 187 20.26 2.08 -5.75
C VAL A 187 20.38 3.57 -5.41
N PRO A 188 20.95 4.44 -6.26
CA PRO A 188 20.97 5.89 -6.01
C PRO A 188 19.56 6.49 -5.85
N ALA A 189 18.58 6.07 -6.66
CA ALA A 189 17.21 6.58 -6.54
C ALA A 189 16.54 6.14 -5.22
N ALA A 190 16.84 4.93 -4.72
CA ALA A 190 16.33 4.45 -3.44
C ALA A 190 16.95 5.16 -2.23
N ARG A 191 18.21 5.64 -2.32
CA ARG A 191 18.91 6.33 -1.22
C ARG A 191 18.17 7.57 -0.73
N HIS A 192 17.50 8.31 -1.61
CA HIS A 192 16.72 9.50 -1.25
C HIS A 192 15.60 9.25 -0.23
N TYR A 193 15.18 7.99 -0.04
CA TYR A 193 14.18 7.60 0.96
C TYR A 193 14.78 7.27 2.32
N ILE A 194 16.08 6.94 2.36
CA ILE A 194 16.82 6.61 3.58
C ILE A 194 17.53 7.85 4.11
N ASP A 195 18.15 8.64 3.23
CA ASP A 195 18.97 9.80 3.60
C ASP A 195 18.16 10.91 4.28
N LEU A 196 16.88 11.06 3.92
CA LEU A 196 15.93 11.78 4.77
C LEU A 196 15.31 10.77 5.72
N ASP A 197 15.96 10.62 6.88
CA ASP A 197 15.45 9.74 7.90
C ASP A 197 14.02 10.17 8.26
N TYR A 198 13.12 9.19 8.29
CA TYR A 198 11.70 9.44 8.52
C TYR A 198 11.45 10.02 9.92
N THR A 199 12.30 9.71 10.91
CA THR A 199 12.22 10.27 12.25
C THR A 199 12.39 11.79 12.21
N SER A 200 13.34 12.29 11.42
CA SER A 200 13.59 13.71 11.18
C SER A 200 12.43 14.36 10.45
N ARG A 201 11.87 13.73 9.40
CA ARG A 201 10.65 14.23 8.73
C ARG A 201 9.45 14.28 9.68
N ARG A 202 9.25 13.23 10.47
CA ARG A 202 8.16 13.10 11.44
C ARG A 202 8.33 14.06 12.61
N MET A 203 9.55 14.29 13.08
CA MET A 203 9.85 15.29 14.13
C MET A 203 9.60 16.71 13.63
N ILE A 204 9.95 17.01 12.38
CA ILE A 204 9.64 18.31 11.77
C ILE A 204 8.12 18.49 11.65
N ASP A 205 7.42 17.50 11.10
CA ASP A 205 5.95 17.55 10.96
C ASP A 205 5.24 17.62 12.33
N SER A 206 5.67 16.83 13.32
CA SER A 206 5.05 16.83 14.65
C SER A 206 5.31 18.12 15.41
N SER A 207 6.52 18.68 15.30
CA SER A 207 6.86 19.95 15.96
C SER A 207 6.16 21.13 15.29
N TYR A 208 6.04 21.13 13.96
CA TYR A 208 5.41 22.22 13.21
C TYR A 208 3.88 22.20 13.35
N ILE A 209 3.24 21.04 13.20
CA ILE A 209 1.78 20.90 13.31
C ILE A 209 1.35 21.01 14.78
N GLY A 210 2.13 20.48 15.72
CA GLY A 210 1.89 20.64 17.16
C GLY A 210 1.89 22.10 17.57
N ASN A 211 2.90 22.88 17.16
CA ASN A 211 2.96 24.31 17.46
C ASN A 211 1.85 25.12 16.79
N ALA A 212 1.47 24.80 15.55
CA ALA A 212 0.37 25.48 14.87
C ALA A 212 -0.99 25.17 15.53
N PHE A 213 -1.27 23.89 15.81
CA PHE A 213 -2.49 23.48 16.51
C PHE A 213 -2.56 24.09 17.91
N LEU A 214 -1.49 24.02 18.70
CA LEU A 214 -1.45 24.58 20.06
C LEU A 214 -1.63 26.10 20.04
N LYS A 215 -0.92 26.79 19.14
CA LYS A 215 -1.08 28.24 18.97
C LYS A 215 -2.52 28.57 18.59
N GLU A 216 -3.10 27.85 17.64
CA GLU A 216 -4.44 28.15 17.17
C GLU A 216 -5.49 27.80 18.22
N ALA A 217 -5.46 26.59 18.80
CA ALA A 217 -6.37 26.08 19.83
C ALA A 217 -6.49 27.00 21.05
N PHE A 218 -5.38 27.64 21.45
CA PHE A 218 -5.28 28.48 22.66
C PHE A 218 -5.03 29.98 22.38
N SER A 219 -5.03 30.46 21.12
CA SER A 219 -4.82 31.89 20.80
C SER A 219 -6.05 32.78 20.97
N SER A 220 -7.25 32.21 21.04
CA SER A 220 -8.49 32.95 21.25
C SER A 220 -8.88 32.86 22.72
N ALA A 221 -9.36 33.96 23.30
CA ALA A 221 -9.79 34.03 24.69
C ALA A 221 -10.63 32.79 25.04
N ILE A 222 -10.21 32.11 26.11
CA ILE A 222 -10.82 30.88 26.60
C ILE A 222 -12.18 31.27 27.21
N THR A 223 -13.17 31.58 26.38
CA THR A 223 -14.54 31.84 26.82
C THR A 223 -15.23 30.52 27.15
N GLU A 224 -15.94 30.47 28.27
CA GLU A 224 -16.87 29.40 28.64
C GLU A 224 -17.72 28.98 27.43
N ILE A 225 -17.97 27.68 27.28
CA ILE A 225 -18.81 27.11 26.21
C ILE A 225 -20.13 27.87 26.20
N SER A 226 -20.42 28.57 25.10
CA SER A 226 -21.69 29.28 24.96
C SER A 226 -22.80 28.24 24.76
N SER A 227 -24.04 28.56 25.19
CA SER A 227 -25.20 27.67 25.02
C SER A 227 -25.56 27.35 23.56
N GLU A 228 -24.84 27.94 22.58
CA GLU A 228 -25.02 27.72 21.13
C GLU A 228 -23.99 26.75 20.52
N ASP A 229 -22.99 26.31 21.29
CA ASP A 229 -21.94 25.43 20.80
C ASP A 229 -22.35 23.95 20.90
N ASP A 230 -22.17 23.20 19.81
CA ASP A 230 -22.53 21.77 19.70
C ASP A 230 -21.45 20.91 20.41
N PRO A 231 -21.70 20.39 21.64
CA PRO A 231 -20.62 19.87 22.49
C PRO A 231 -20.08 18.54 21.96
N ILE A 232 -18.75 18.41 21.94
CA ILE A 232 -18.06 17.16 21.70
C ILE A 232 -17.91 16.46 23.04
N VAL A 233 -18.49 15.27 23.17
CA VAL A 233 -18.55 14.52 24.43
C VAL A 233 -17.68 13.26 24.43
N ASP A 234 -17.30 12.80 25.62
CA ASP A 234 -16.64 11.51 25.84
C ASP A 234 -17.62 10.33 25.83
N SER A 235 -17.12 9.12 26.13
CA SER A 235 -17.93 7.89 26.20
C SER A 235 -18.97 7.89 27.32
N HIS A 236 -18.90 8.84 28.26
CA HIS A 236 -19.82 9.01 29.37
C HIS A 236 -20.72 10.24 29.18
N PHE A 237 -20.75 10.81 27.97
CA PHE A 237 -21.51 12.02 27.62
C PHE A 237 -21.05 13.30 28.36
N ASN A 238 -19.84 13.30 28.92
CA ASN A 238 -19.26 14.51 29.49
C ASN A 238 -18.64 15.36 28.38
N PRO A 239 -18.85 16.70 28.37
CA PRO A 239 -18.25 17.58 27.38
C PRO A 239 -16.73 17.61 27.54
N VAL A 240 -16.02 17.38 26.44
CA VAL A 240 -14.56 17.49 26.36
C VAL A 240 -14.09 18.64 25.47
N GLY A 241 -15.01 19.32 24.81
CA GLY A 241 -14.72 20.47 23.98
C GLY A 241 -15.87 20.79 23.04
N SER A 242 -15.63 21.70 22.11
CA SER A 242 -16.59 22.12 21.10
C SER A 242 -15.89 22.41 19.77
N PRO A 243 -16.60 22.40 18.64
CA PRO A 243 -16.07 22.93 17.41
C PRO A 243 -16.04 24.46 17.45
N ARG A 244 -15.02 25.09 16.85
CA ARG A 244 -14.98 26.55 16.65
C ARG A 244 -16.08 27.03 15.70
N ASN A 245 -16.38 26.20 14.71
CA ASN A 245 -17.47 26.44 13.78
C ASN A 245 -18.15 25.09 13.48
N SER A 246 -19.38 24.93 13.94
CA SER A 246 -20.17 23.71 13.77
C SER A 246 -20.47 23.39 12.30
N SER A 247 -20.59 24.40 11.42
CA SER A 247 -20.82 24.19 9.99
C SER A 247 -19.66 23.45 9.31
N ASN A 248 -18.41 23.69 9.75
CA ASN A 248 -17.22 22.99 9.25
C ASN A 248 -17.21 21.50 9.60
N CYS A 249 -17.99 21.08 10.61
CA CYS A 249 -18.07 19.67 11.00
C CYS A 249 -19.04 18.86 10.13
N THR A 250 -19.94 19.50 9.38
CA THR A 250 -20.95 18.82 8.54
C THR A 250 -20.34 18.05 7.37
N THR A 251 -19.19 18.50 6.88
CA THR A 251 -18.43 17.87 5.78
C THR A 251 -17.22 17.06 6.26
N CYS A 252 -17.07 16.90 7.58
CA CYS A 252 -15.92 16.19 8.15
C CYS A 252 -16.01 14.68 7.88
N THR A 253 -15.00 14.14 7.19
CA THR A 253 -14.90 12.71 6.81
C THR A 253 -14.03 11.89 7.76
N THR A 254 -13.73 12.40 8.96
CA THR A 254 -12.79 11.73 9.88
C THR A 254 -13.38 10.42 10.43
N ASN A 255 -12.88 9.29 9.91
CA ASN A 255 -13.29 7.91 10.25
C ASN A 255 -12.82 7.40 11.65
N MET A 256 -12.66 8.27 12.65
CA MET A 256 -12.18 7.87 13.99
C MET A 256 -13.25 8.01 15.10
N GLY A 257 -14.42 8.55 14.76
CA GLY A 257 -15.50 8.85 15.71
C GLY A 257 -15.18 10.04 16.63
N ARG A 258 -16.21 10.70 17.16
CA ARG A 258 -16.05 11.70 18.24
C ARG A 258 -15.93 10.96 19.59
N PRO A 259 -15.13 11.45 20.55
CA PRO A 259 -14.32 12.66 20.50
C PRO A 259 -12.92 12.43 19.89
N LEU A 260 -12.47 11.18 19.76
CA LEU A 260 -11.07 10.84 19.44
C LEU A 260 -10.59 11.41 18.10
N GLY A 261 -11.45 11.47 17.09
CA GLY A 261 -11.13 12.05 15.78
C GLY A 261 -11.02 13.59 15.78
N CYS A 262 -11.48 14.26 16.84
CA CYS A 262 -11.44 15.71 16.94
C CYS A 262 -10.10 16.23 17.49
N TYR A 263 -9.35 15.41 18.24
CA TYR A 263 -8.03 15.81 18.72
C TYR A 263 -7.06 16.03 17.54
N GLY A 264 -6.33 17.14 17.57
CA GLY A 264 -5.47 17.60 16.47
C GLY A 264 -6.20 18.21 15.26
N CYS A 265 -7.54 18.34 15.29
CA CYS A 265 -8.29 19.09 14.28
C CYS A 265 -8.19 20.61 14.55
N PRO A 266 -7.86 21.46 13.57
CA PRO A 266 -7.82 22.92 13.76
C PRO A 266 -9.17 23.53 14.21
N ASN A 267 -10.28 22.86 13.87
CA ASN A 267 -11.63 23.29 14.27
C ASN A 267 -12.00 22.81 15.69
N PHE A 268 -11.19 21.97 16.34
CA PHE A 268 -11.48 21.48 17.68
C PHE A 268 -10.96 22.45 18.73
N ARG A 269 -11.81 22.75 19.70
CA ARG A 269 -11.48 23.57 20.87
C ARG A 269 -11.65 22.71 22.13
N PRO A 270 -10.56 22.36 22.84
CA PRO A 270 -10.66 21.59 24.07
C PRO A 270 -11.27 22.43 25.20
N LEU A 271 -12.04 21.78 26.09
CA LEU A 271 -12.53 22.38 27.32
C LEU A 271 -11.49 22.21 28.43
N LEU A 272 -11.06 23.31 29.05
CA LEU A 272 -9.88 23.34 29.92
C LEU A 272 -10.01 22.40 31.15
N GLU A 273 -11.20 22.33 31.73
CA GLU A 273 -11.51 21.55 32.93
C GLU A 273 -11.98 20.12 32.63
N ALA A 274 -12.06 19.73 31.35
CA ALA A 274 -12.56 18.41 30.97
C ALA A 274 -11.58 17.28 31.32
N ASP A 275 -12.13 16.08 31.56
CA ASP A 275 -11.33 14.88 31.79
C ASP A 275 -10.81 14.27 30.49
N HIS A 276 -9.84 14.97 29.88
CA HIS A 276 -9.09 14.47 28.72
C HIS A 276 -8.28 13.20 29.03
N ARG A 277 -7.96 12.95 30.31
CA ARG A 277 -7.20 11.77 30.75
C ARG A 277 -8.04 10.51 30.63
N ASN A 278 -9.35 10.58 30.86
CA ASN A 278 -10.29 9.48 30.59
C ASN A 278 -10.33 9.11 29.09
N VAL A 279 -10.36 10.12 28.22
CA VAL A 279 -10.28 9.91 26.76
C VAL A 279 -8.96 9.24 26.35
N LEU A 280 -7.85 9.67 26.96
CA LEU A 280 -6.54 9.06 26.74
C LEU A 280 -6.50 7.59 27.18
N ALA A 281 -7.06 7.26 28.35
CA ALA A 281 -7.13 5.90 28.87
C ALA A 281 -7.92 4.99 27.91
N ALA A 282 -9.13 5.41 27.51
CA ALA A 282 -9.95 4.68 26.56
C ALA A 282 -9.26 4.47 25.20
N ALA A 283 -8.51 5.47 24.71
CA ALA A 283 -7.75 5.36 23.47
C ALA A 283 -6.59 4.35 23.58
N LYS A 284 -5.88 4.33 24.71
CA LYS A 284 -4.81 3.37 25.00
C LYS A 284 -5.35 1.94 25.12
N ASP A 285 -6.49 1.76 25.78
CA ASP A 285 -7.14 0.43 25.89
C ASP A 285 -7.55 -0.08 24.50
N LYS A 286 -8.13 0.78 23.67
CA LYS A 286 -8.44 0.46 22.26
C LYS A 286 -7.19 0.05 21.47
N LEU A 287 -6.05 0.70 21.73
CA LEU A 287 -4.79 0.37 21.07
C LEU A 287 -4.31 -1.03 21.48
N ILE A 288 -4.33 -1.35 22.77
CA ILE A 288 -3.93 -2.65 23.31
C ILE A 288 -4.81 -3.77 22.73
N ILE A 289 -6.13 -3.56 22.68
CA ILE A 289 -7.07 -4.53 22.10
C ILE A 289 -6.76 -4.77 20.62
N ASN A 290 -6.55 -3.68 19.86
CA ASN A 290 -6.21 -3.79 18.44
C ASN A 290 -4.90 -4.55 18.26
N GLN A 291 -3.83 -4.18 18.98
CA GLN A 291 -2.54 -4.86 18.91
C GLN A 291 -2.65 -6.37 19.18
N ARG A 292 -3.47 -6.79 20.14
CA ARG A 292 -3.72 -8.21 20.46
C ARG A 292 -4.56 -8.94 19.39
N SER A 293 -5.41 -8.20 18.68
CA SER A 293 -6.31 -8.75 17.65
C SER A 293 -5.66 -8.81 16.26
N LEU A 294 -4.53 -8.13 16.05
CA LEU A 294 -3.80 -8.17 14.79
C LEU A 294 -3.03 -9.49 14.64
N VAL A 295 -3.60 -10.42 13.90
CA VAL A 295 -3.00 -11.75 13.60
C VAL A 295 -1.84 -11.65 12.58
N ASN A 296 -1.73 -10.54 11.83
CA ASN A 296 -0.76 -10.37 10.75
C ASN A 296 0.10 -9.09 10.92
N PRO A 297 1.44 -9.19 10.86
CA PRO A 297 2.36 -8.03 10.89
C PRO A 297 2.08 -6.96 9.83
N LEU A 298 1.42 -7.30 8.72
CA LEU A 298 1.00 -6.35 7.69
C LEU A 298 -0.10 -5.38 8.17
N HIS A 299 -0.79 -5.70 9.27
CA HIS A 299 -1.80 -4.85 9.88
C HIS A 299 -1.27 -3.96 11.01
N THR A 300 0.01 -4.05 11.38
CA THR A 300 0.62 -3.15 12.39
C THR A 300 0.47 -1.68 12.01
N ARG A 301 0.31 -1.37 10.73
CA ARG A 301 0.08 0.00 10.24
C ARG A 301 -1.38 0.46 10.33
N SER A 302 -2.31 -0.43 10.66
CA SER A 302 -3.73 -0.08 10.88
C SER A 302 -3.96 0.67 12.20
N ILE A 303 -3.01 0.59 13.13
CA ILE A 303 -3.05 1.27 14.44
C ILE A 303 -2.27 2.60 14.46
N GLU A 304 -1.46 2.93 13.45
CA GLU A 304 -0.70 4.20 13.38
C GLU A 304 -1.60 5.44 13.57
N LYS A 305 -2.83 5.38 13.01
CA LYS A 305 -3.80 6.46 13.15
C LYS A 305 -4.24 6.64 14.60
N LEU A 306 -4.41 5.55 15.34
CA LEU A 306 -4.79 5.55 16.76
C LEU A 306 -3.64 6.03 17.63
N GLU A 307 -2.41 5.59 17.35
CA GLU A 307 -1.21 6.09 18.04
C GLU A 307 -1.02 7.60 17.86
N ARG A 308 -1.25 8.11 16.64
CA ARG A 308 -1.22 9.55 16.38
C ARG A 308 -2.29 10.29 17.17
N GLN A 309 -3.51 9.75 17.29
CA GLN A 309 -4.54 10.39 18.09
C GLN A 309 -4.23 10.38 19.58
N ILE A 310 -3.65 9.29 20.10
CA ILE A 310 -3.15 9.23 21.48
C ILE A 310 -2.12 10.35 21.74
N ALA A 311 -1.20 10.57 20.79
CA ALA A 311 -0.24 11.67 20.91
C ALA A 311 -0.92 13.04 20.92
N TRP A 312 -1.96 13.26 20.11
CA TRP A 312 -2.74 14.50 20.14
C TRP A 312 -3.48 14.73 21.45
N VAL A 313 -4.11 13.70 22.01
CA VAL A 313 -4.78 13.80 23.31
C VAL A 313 -3.76 14.17 24.40
N GLN A 314 -2.56 13.57 24.38
CA GLN A 314 -1.49 13.91 25.33
C GLN A 314 -1.06 15.37 25.21
N LEU A 315 -0.81 15.86 23.99
CA LEU A 315 -0.46 17.26 23.76
C LEU A 315 -1.56 18.22 24.22
N THR A 316 -2.83 17.85 24.05
CA THR A 316 -3.96 18.64 24.57
C THR A 316 -3.95 18.68 26.10
N ILE A 317 -3.73 17.56 26.78
CA ILE A 317 -3.61 17.51 28.25
C ILE A 317 -2.49 18.42 28.74
N ASP A 318 -1.31 18.30 28.14
CA ASP A 318 -0.13 19.08 28.55
C ASP A 318 -0.38 20.59 28.41
N ALA A 319 -1.05 21.01 27.34
CA ALA A 319 -1.41 22.42 27.10
C ALA A 319 -2.52 22.94 28.02
N CYS A 320 -3.52 22.11 28.34
CA CYS A 320 -4.56 22.44 29.31
C CYS A 320 -3.95 22.60 30.71
N ASP A 321 -3.10 21.67 31.13
CA ASP A 321 -2.41 21.72 32.42
C ASP A 321 -1.52 22.97 32.52
N GLU A 322 -0.74 23.30 31.48
CA GLU A 322 0.10 24.51 31.45
C GLU A 322 -0.74 25.79 31.59
N THR A 323 -1.88 25.84 30.91
CA THR A 323 -2.78 26.99 30.93
C THR A 323 -3.42 27.17 32.31
N LEU A 324 -3.92 26.09 32.92
CA LEU A 324 -4.44 26.10 34.30
C LEU A 324 -3.38 26.53 35.32
N LEU A 325 -2.13 26.10 35.14
CA LEU A 325 -1.02 26.52 36.00
C LEU A 325 -0.72 28.03 35.85
N ARG A 326 -0.74 28.57 34.64
CA ARG A 326 -0.57 30.01 34.38
C ARG A 326 -1.70 30.84 34.99
N GLU A 327 -2.95 30.42 34.82
CA GLU A 327 -4.10 31.12 35.42
C GLU A 327 -4.03 31.12 36.95
N ARG A 328 -3.64 30.00 37.56
CA ARG A 328 -3.42 29.93 39.01
C ARG A 328 -2.27 30.82 39.48
N ALA A 329 -1.21 30.97 38.69
CA ALA A 329 -0.08 31.83 39.01
C ALA A 329 -0.40 33.33 38.85
N ILE A 330 -1.33 33.69 37.98
CA ILE A 330 -1.83 35.08 37.81
C ILE A 330 -2.81 35.45 38.93
N ASN A 331 -3.55 34.47 39.46
CA ASN A 331 -4.57 34.66 40.51
C ASN A 331 -4.05 34.45 41.95
N ALA A 332 -2.77 34.15 42.15
CA ALA A 332 -2.12 33.95 43.46
C ALA A 332 -1.36 35.19 43.91
#